data_AF-A0A9D8W7R6-F1
#
_entry.id   AF-A0A9D8W7R6-F1
#
_cell.length_a   1.000
_cell.length_b   1.000
_cell.length_c   1.000
_cell.angle_alpha   90.00
_cell.angle_beta   90.00
_cell.angle_gamma   90.00
#
_symmetry.space_group_name_H-M   'P 1'
#
loop_
_entity.id
_entity.type
_entity.pdbx_description
1 polymer ?
#
loop_
_entity_poly.entity_id
_entity_poly.type
_entity_poly.pdbx_seq_one_letter_code
_entity_poly.pdbx_strand_id
1 'polypeptide(L)' 'MDLDLEPKPKPKISVGDDLSDASVGELAERIEALRGEITRCEEAMKAKDAARLAADSVFGTPKS' A
#
# COMPACT_ATOMS: atom_id res chain seq x y z
N MET A 1 24.16 -12.76 -26.58
CA MET A 1 22.94 -12.98 -25.78
C MET A 1 22.83 -11.76 -24.87
N ASP A 2 22.02 -10.78 -25.27
CA ASP A 2 21.81 -9.52 -24.55
C ASP A 2 20.85 -9.75 -23.37
N LEU A 3 21.37 -10.30 -22.28
CA LEU A 3 20.63 -10.53 -21.03
C LEU A 3 20.69 -9.32 -20.07
N ASP A 4 21.30 -8.20 -20.47
CA ASP A 4 21.64 -7.08 -19.59
C ASP A 4 20.67 -5.88 -19.72
N LEU A 5 19.58 -6.03 -20.47
CA LEU A 5 18.58 -4.98 -20.73
C LEU A 5 17.30 -5.12 -19.89
N GLU A 6 17.25 -6.06 -18.94
CA GLU A 6 16.08 -6.17 -18.07
C GLU A 6 16.02 -4.96 -17.12
N PRO A 7 14.91 -4.21 -17.11
CA PRO A 7 14.78 -3.04 -16.24
C PRO A 7 14.88 -3.50 -14.78
N LYS A 8 15.87 -2.97 -14.07
CA LYS A 8 16.07 -3.28 -12.65
C LYS A 8 14.78 -2.99 -11.88
N PRO A 9 14.36 -3.89 -10.99
CA PRO A 9 13.16 -3.68 -10.20
C PRO A 9 13.29 -2.39 -9.41
N LYS A 10 12.22 -1.60 -9.38
CA LYS A 10 12.19 -0.35 -8.62
C LYS A 10 12.51 -0.65 -7.15
N PRO A 11 13.38 0.14 -6.49
CA PRO A 11 13.70 -0.05 -5.09
C PRO A 11 12.42 0.00 -4.24
N LYS A 12 12.33 -0.92 -3.26
CA LYS A 12 11.20 -0.94 -2.33
C LYS A 12 11.32 0.25 -1.38
N ILE A 13 10.22 1.00 -1.25
CA ILE A 13 10.06 2.08 -0.27
C ILE A 13 9.65 1.43 1.05
N SER A 14 10.45 1.60 2.11
CA SER A 14 10.11 1.17 3.47
C SER A 14 9.89 2.38 4.39
N VAL A 15 9.02 2.24 5.38
CA VAL A 15 8.80 3.29 6.38
C VAL A 15 9.99 3.31 7.34
N GLY A 16 10.58 4.48 7.56
CA GLY A 16 11.73 4.66 8.44
C GLY A 16 13.10 4.50 7.77
N ASP A 17 13.16 4.41 6.43
CA ASP A 17 14.44 4.47 5.71
C ASP A 17 15.15 5.81 5.96
N ASP A 18 16.47 5.78 5.96
CA ASP A 18 17.29 6.99 5.98
C ASP A 18 17.06 7.81 4.70
N LEU A 19 16.95 9.12 4.85
CA LEU A 19 16.62 10.08 3.79
C LEU A 19 17.75 11.09 3.57
N SER A 20 18.89 10.97 4.27
CA SER A 20 19.98 11.96 4.22
C SER A 20 20.48 12.25 2.79
N ASP A 21 20.49 11.22 1.95
CA ASP A 21 21.07 11.27 0.60
C ASP A 21 19.99 11.48 -0.49
N ALA A 22 18.72 11.56 -0.11
CA ALA A 22 17.62 11.74 -1.05
C ALA A 22 17.48 13.21 -1.48
N SER A 23 17.37 13.44 -2.77
CA SER A 23 17.04 14.76 -3.32
C SER A 23 15.58 15.14 -3.06
N VAL A 24 15.26 16.43 -3.17
CA VAL A 24 13.88 16.94 -3.01
C VAL A 24 12.91 16.28 -4.00
N GLY A 25 13.34 16.00 -5.24
CA GLY A 25 12.53 15.33 -6.24
C GLY A 25 12.23 13.88 -5.85
N GLU A 26 13.25 13.14 -5.41
CA GLU A 26 13.09 11.76 -4.94
C GLU A 26 12.19 11.69 -3.70
N LEU A 27 12.28 12.67 -2.79
CA LEU A 27 11.38 12.77 -1.63
C LEU A 27 9.93 13.02 -2.06
N ALA A 28 9.70 13.87 -3.07
CA ALA A 28 8.36 14.10 -3.60
C ALA A 28 7.77 12.84 -4.24
N GLU A 29 8.54 12.14 -5.08
CA GLU A 29 8.12 10.87 -5.68
C GLU A 29 7.81 9.81 -4.62
N ARG A 30 8.65 9.74 -3.58
CA ARG A 30 8.45 8.84 -2.44
C ARG A 30 7.15 9.15 -1.69
N ILE A 31 6.85 10.43 -1.45
CA ILE A 31 5.61 10.86 -0.79
C ILE A 31 4.38 10.44 -1.60
N GLU A 32 4.39 10.67 -2.91
CA GLU A 32 3.28 10.28 -3.78
C GLU A 32 3.04 8.77 -3.77
N ALA A 33 4.12 7.97 -3.84
CA ALA A 33 4.03 6.52 -3.75
C ALA A 33 3.42 6.06 -2.41
N LEU A 34 3.86 6.64 -1.28
CA LEU A 34 3.34 6.31 0.05
C LEU A 34 1.87 6.73 0.21
N ARG A 35 1.47 7.88 -0.33
CA ARG A 35 0.06 8.32 -0.33
C ARG A 35 -0.82 7.35 -1.12
N GLY A 36 -0.37 6.88 -2.28
CA GLY A 36 -1.06 5.85 -3.05
C GLY A 36 -1.21 4.54 -2.27
N GLU A 37 -0.19 4.17 -1.49
CA GLU A 37 -0.25 2.99 -0.62
C GLU A 37 -1.28 3.16 0.51
N ILE A 38 -1.35 4.34 1.14
CA ILE A 38 -2.35 4.68 2.15
C ILE A 38 -3.76 4.54 1.58
N THR A 39 -4.03 5.14 0.42
CA THR A 39 -5.33 5.06 -0.25
C THR A 39 -5.74 3.60 -0.50
N ARG A 40 -4.82 2.78 -1.02
CA ARG A 40 -5.11 1.36 -1.27
C ARG A 40 -5.43 0.60 0.02
N CYS A 41 -4.70 0.88 1.09
CA CYS A 41 -4.97 0.30 2.41
C CYS A 41 -6.37 0.69 2.92
N GLU A 42 -6.74 1.97 2.80
CA GLU A 42 -8.06 2.46 3.22
C GLU A 42 -9.20 1.82 2.41
N GLU A 43 -9.02 1.66 1.09
CA GLU A 43 -10.00 0.96 0.24
C GLU A 43 -10.14 -0.51 0.62
N ALA A 44 -9.02 -1.19 0.89
CA ALA A 44 -9.03 -2.58 1.33
C ALA A 44 -9.71 -2.74 2.70
N MET A 45 -9.51 -1.79 3.62
CA MET A 45 -10.23 -1.75 4.90
C MET A 45 -11.74 -1.61 4.68
N LYS A 46 -12.17 -0.63 3.88
CA LYS A 46 -13.59 -0.41 3.56
C LYS A 46 -14.25 -1.65 2.95
N ALA A 47 -13.57 -2.31 2.00
CA ALA A 47 -14.06 -3.54 1.39
C ALA A 47 -14.23 -4.68 2.41
N LYS A 48 -13.28 -4.82 3.35
CA LYS A 48 -13.37 -5.82 4.43
C LYS A 48 -14.48 -5.52 5.42
N ASP A 49 -14.66 -4.25 5.80
CA ASP A 49 -15.75 -3.86 6.69
C ASP A 49 -17.12 -4.06 6.04
N ALA A 50 -17.26 -3.72 4.76
CA ALA A 50 -18.48 -3.99 4.00
C ALA A 50 -18.80 -5.49 3.94
N ALA A 51 -17.78 -6.33 3.72
CA ALA A 51 -17.93 -7.79 3.74
C ALA A 51 -18.33 -8.31 5.13
N ARG A 52 -17.75 -7.77 6.21
CA ARG A 52 -18.13 -8.10 7.59
C ARG A 52 -19.58 -7.74 7.88
N LEU A 53 -20.00 -6.52 7.57
CA LEU A 53 -21.38 -6.06 7.78
C LEU A 53 -22.39 -6.89 6.97
N ALA A 54 -22.05 -7.26 5.73
CA ALA A 54 -22.88 -8.14 4.93
C ALA A 54 -22.99 -9.54 5.56
N ALA A 55 -21.90 -10.08 6.09
CA ALA A 55 -21.92 -11.36 6.81
C ALA A 55 -22.74 -11.26 8.11
N ASP A 56 -22.56 -10.22 8.92
CA ASP A 56 -23.31 -9.99 10.16
C ASP A 56 -24.83 -9.91 9.90
N SER A 57 -25.24 -9.32 8.77
CA SER A 57 -26.64 -9.26 8.33
C SER A 57 -27.22 -10.63 7.93
N VAL A 58 -26.41 -11.49 7.34
CA VAL A 58 -26.84 -12.83 6.87
C VAL A 58 -26.82 -13.85 8.00
N PHE A 59 -25.85 -13.80 8.90
CA PHE A 59 -25.63 -14.83 9.92
C PHE A 59 -26.10 -14.43 11.32
N GLY A 60 -26.35 -13.14 11.57
CA GLY A 60 -26.67 -12.60 12.89
C GLY A 60 -25.46 -12.64 13.83
N THR A 61 -25.29 -11.61 14.67
CA THR A 61 -24.29 -11.66 15.73
C THR A 61 -24.60 -12.81 16.69
N PRO A 62 -23.65 -13.73 16.97
CA PRO A 62 -23.86 -14.70 18.03
C PRO A 62 -24.09 -13.93 19.33
N LYS A 63 -25.28 -14.10 19.90
CA LYS A 63 -25.63 -13.56 21.22
C LYS A 63 -24.63 -14.15 22.23
N SER A 64 -23.72 -13.32 22.74
CA SER A 64 -22.94 -13.60 23.95
C SER A 64 -23.84 -13.58 25.18
#